data_AF-A0A1J5DC55-F1
#
_entry.id   AF-A0A1J5DC55-F1
#
_cell.length_a   1.000
_cell.length_b   1.000
_cell.length_c   1.000
_cell.angle_alpha   90.00
_cell.angle_beta   90.00
_cell.angle_gamma   90.00
#
_symmetry.space_group_name_H-M   'P 1'
#
loop_
_entity.id
_entity.type
_entity.pdbx_description
1 polymer ?
#
loop_
_entity_poly.entity_id
_entity_poly.type
_entity_poly.pdbx_seq_one_letter_code
_entity_poly.pdbx_strand_id
1 'polypeptide(L)'
;MSSYDVILVLPYPFSDHPSFPEGILKKALEIEGFRVGSIETPFWQKSQSFTILGRPRLFFGIISGPVDSIVLNHTSSRKRRKDDLYQVSGQAYFEGTPPSISHKIRPDRTAVVFANRIREVFKDVPIIIGGLEASLRLFSHYDFQQDKIRRSVLVDSKADVAVIGMGEKQLVSIAHFLKKGNPVQKLTIPGTAMMYSQFPAEKGFVELPSFESVQSDRSALIGMQLTLERAISEGNGVVQRHGDRYVVAHRPEEYHPSDIDRIYGQVTPVTTLDTPAFHLRFR
;
A
#
# COMPACT_ATOMS: atom_id res chain seq x y z
N MET A 1 15.96 16.32 18.25
CA MET A 1 14.85 16.30 17.28
C MET A 1 13.98 15.10 17.56
N SER A 2 12.67 15.29 17.76
CA SER A 2 11.72 14.20 18.00
C SER A 2 11.55 13.37 16.73
N SER A 3 12.09 12.14 16.69
CA SER A 3 12.00 11.24 15.53
C SER A 3 10.59 10.62 15.40
N TYR A 4 10.06 10.48 14.19
CA TYR A 4 8.79 9.77 13.98
C TYR A 4 8.91 8.26 14.24
N ASP A 5 7.84 7.65 14.73
CA ASP A 5 7.76 6.19 14.89
C ASP A 5 7.41 5.53 13.56
N VAL A 6 6.44 6.10 12.84
CA VAL A 6 6.01 5.66 11.51
C VAL A 6 6.06 6.85 10.55
N ILE A 7 6.51 6.63 9.32
CA ILE A 7 6.40 7.62 8.24
C ILE A 7 5.53 7.06 7.13
N LEU A 8 4.42 7.72 6.85
CA LEU A 8 3.55 7.44 5.71
C LEU A 8 4.07 8.16 4.47
N VAL A 9 4.03 7.51 3.31
CA VAL A 9 4.51 8.07 2.05
C VAL A 9 3.41 8.03 1.00
N LEU A 10 3.09 9.19 0.45
CA LEU A 10 1.92 9.45 -0.39
C LEU A 10 2.35 10.08 -1.71
N PRO A 11 1.85 9.63 -2.88
CA PRO A 11 2.10 10.28 -4.15
C PRO A 11 1.13 11.45 -4.41
N TYR A 12 0.50 12.02 -3.38
CA TYR A 12 -0.46 13.12 -3.44
C TYR A 12 -0.44 13.88 -2.09
N PRO A 13 -0.97 15.12 -2.04
CA PRO A 13 -1.11 15.87 -0.79
C PRO A 13 -2.04 15.15 0.18
N PHE A 14 -1.70 15.18 1.46
CA PHE A 14 -2.50 14.54 2.50
C PHE A 14 -3.89 15.18 2.58
N SER A 15 -4.93 14.34 2.64
CA SER A 15 -6.31 14.76 2.84
C SER A 15 -6.94 14.03 4.01
N ASP A 16 -7.44 14.77 5.00
CA ASP A 16 -8.25 14.20 6.08
C ASP A 16 -9.73 14.09 5.64
N HIS A 17 -9.96 13.37 4.55
CA HIS A 17 -11.30 13.12 4.02
C HIS A 17 -11.56 11.61 4.00
N PRO A 18 -12.77 11.13 4.39
CA PRO A 18 -13.06 9.71 4.57
C PRO A 18 -12.88 8.84 3.30
N SER A 19 -12.88 9.45 2.12
CA SER A 19 -12.57 8.76 0.86
C SER A 19 -11.07 8.48 0.64
N PHE A 20 -10.21 8.95 1.55
CA PHE A 20 -8.77 8.78 1.49
C PHE A 20 -8.27 8.03 2.73
N PRO A 21 -7.36 7.06 2.55
CA PRO A 21 -6.93 6.20 3.67
C PRO A 21 -5.92 6.87 4.61
N GLU A 22 -5.17 7.88 4.20
CA GLU A 22 -4.06 8.39 5.02
C GLU A 22 -4.50 9.03 6.34
N GLY A 23 -5.62 9.75 6.34
CA GLY A 23 -6.19 10.35 7.55
C GLY A 23 -6.54 9.30 8.58
N ILE A 24 -7.29 8.28 8.15
CA ILE A 24 -7.76 7.22 9.04
C ILE A 24 -6.61 6.34 9.56
N LEU A 25 -5.64 6.01 8.70
CA LEU A 25 -4.48 5.20 9.09
C LEU A 25 -3.54 5.96 10.05
N LYS A 26 -3.30 7.25 9.79
CA LYS A 26 -2.53 8.12 10.68
C LYS A 26 -3.21 8.21 12.05
N LYS A 27 -4.51 8.48 12.07
CA LYS A 27 -5.29 8.61 13.30
C LYS A 27 -5.30 7.32 14.11
N ALA A 28 -5.47 6.16 13.46
CA ALA A 28 -5.43 4.85 14.13
C ALA A 28 -4.10 4.62 14.89
N LEU A 29 -2.97 5.02 14.29
CA LEU A 29 -1.66 4.96 14.94
C LEU A 29 -1.50 6.01 16.05
N GLU A 30 -1.98 7.24 15.85
CA GLU A 30 -1.85 8.33 16.84
C GLU A 30 -2.68 8.06 18.10
N ILE A 31 -3.87 7.45 17.98
CA ILE A 31 -4.70 7.01 19.11
C ILE A 31 -3.93 6.04 20.03
N GLU A 32 -3.03 5.25 19.45
CA GLU A 32 -2.18 4.28 20.15
C GLU A 32 -0.87 4.90 20.66
N GLY A 33 -0.71 6.21 20.54
CA GLY A 33 0.42 6.99 21.03
C GLY A 33 1.67 6.92 20.15
N PHE A 34 1.55 6.49 18.89
CA PHE A 34 2.65 6.54 17.93
C PHE A 34 2.76 7.94 17.30
N ARG A 35 4.00 8.43 17.10
CA ARG A 35 4.24 9.67 16.35
C ARG A 35 4.33 9.35 14.87
N VAL A 36 3.44 9.93 14.07
CA VAL A 36 3.32 9.64 12.64
C VAL A 36 3.65 10.87 11.80
N GLY A 37 4.54 10.72 10.82
CA GLY A 37 4.85 11.75 9.83
C GLY A 37 4.34 11.37 8.44
N SER A 38 4.12 12.34 7.56
CA SER A 38 3.78 12.14 6.15
C SER A 38 4.83 12.75 5.22
N ILE A 39 5.27 11.98 4.23
CA ILE A 39 6.01 12.48 3.07
C ILE A 39 5.04 12.48 1.90
N GLU A 40 4.72 13.67 1.42
CA GLU A 40 3.74 13.91 0.37
C GLU A 40 4.46 14.27 -0.94
N THR A 41 3.93 13.76 -2.05
CA THR A 41 4.41 14.02 -3.42
C THR A 41 5.94 14.00 -3.58
N PRO A 42 6.66 13.00 -3.01
CA PRO A 42 8.12 13.01 -3.09
C PRO A 42 8.58 12.96 -4.55
N PHE A 43 9.57 13.78 -4.90
CA PHE A 43 10.19 13.73 -6.22
C PHE A 43 10.96 12.41 -6.39
N TRP A 44 10.26 11.38 -6.86
CA TRP A 44 10.70 9.99 -6.75
C TRP A 44 11.86 9.61 -7.66
N GLN A 45 12.23 10.46 -8.62
CA GLN A 45 13.46 10.29 -9.39
C GLN A 45 14.73 10.46 -8.52
N LYS A 46 14.60 11.09 -7.35
CA LYS A 46 15.68 11.25 -6.36
C LYS A 46 15.27 10.54 -5.07
N SER A 47 16.02 9.51 -4.67
CA SER A 47 15.73 8.77 -3.44
C SER A 47 15.89 9.62 -2.17
N GLN A 48 16.67 10.72 -2.24
CA GLN A 48 16.81 11.71 -1.17
C GLN A 48 15.48 12.40 -0.80
N SER A 49 14.50 12.45 -1.72
CA SER A 49 13.16 13.00 -1.43
C SER A 49 12.45 12.22 -0.31
N PHE A 50 12.84 10.96 -0.06
CA PHE A 50 12.27 10.11 0.98
C PHE A 50 12.98 10.25 2.34
N THR A 51 14.02 11.09 2.45
CA THR A 51 14.80 11.26 3.68
C THR A 51 14.44 12.53 4.45
N ILE A 52 13.49 13.33 3.95
CA ILE A 52 13.19 14.67 4.49
C ILE A 52 12.75 14.67 5.96
N LEU A 53 12.08 13.61 6.42
CA LEU A 53 11.67 13.42 7.82
C LEU A 53 12.65 12.55 8.62
N GLY A 54 13.78 12.17 8.01
CA GLY A 54 14.76 11.27 8.59
C GLY A 54 14.29 9.81 8.64
N ARG A 55 14.90 9.05 9.55
CA ARG A 55 14.64 7.62 9.73
C ARG A 55 13.48 7.41 10.71
N PRO A 56 12.44 6.62 10.37
CA PRO A 56 11.40 6.25 11.32
C PRO A 56 11.93 5.22 12.32
N ARG A 57 11.40 5.20 13.54
CA ARG A 57 11.80 4.23 14.56
C ARG A 57 11.29 2.82 14.27
N LEU A 58 10.16 2.68 13.59
CA LEU A 58 9.50 1.40 13.33
C LEU A 58 9.49 1.04 11.85
N PHE A 59 8.81 1.81 10.99
CA PHE A 59 8.68 1.47 9.57
C PHE A 59 8.24 2.65 8.68
N PHE A 60 8.38 2.46 7.37
CA PHE A 60 7.71 3.26 6.34
C PHE A 60 6.43 2.58 5.89
N GLY A 61 5.32 3.33 5.81
CA GLY A 61 4.05 2.86 5.23
C GLY A 61 3.78 3.55 3.90
N ILE A 62 3.69 2.81 2.80
CA ILE A 62 3.41 3.37 1.48
C ILE A 62 1.93 3.23 1.17
N ILE A 63 1.30 4.37 0.90
CA ILE A 63 -0.10 4.47 0.51
C ILE A 63 -0.11 4.97 -0.94
N SER A 64 -0.35 4.06 -1.87
CA SER A 64 -0.34 4.38 -3.32
C SER A 64 -1.52 5.25 -3.75
N GLY A 65 -2.54 5.39 -2.91
CA GLY A 65 -3.76 6.17 -3.13
C GLY A 65 -5.05 5.35 -3.13
N PRO A 66 -6.20 6.05 -3.20
CA PRO A 66 -7.53 5.44 -3.19
C PRO A 66 -7.84 4.66 -4.48
N VAL A 67 -7.06 4.86 -5.55
CA VAL A 67 -7.17 4.16 -6.82
C VAL A 67 -5.78 3.66 -7.24
N ASP A 68 -5.75 2.53 -7.95
CA ASP A 68 -4.53 1.95 -8.52
C ASP A 68 -3.81 2.94 -9.46
N SER A 69 -2.49 3.02 -9.39
CA SER A 69 -1.71 4.02 -10.14
C SER A 69 -1.79 3.83 -11.66
N ILE A 70 -1.93 2.59 -12.16
CA ILE A 70 -2.06 2.33 -13.60
C ILE A 70 -3.41 2.84 -14.10
N VAL A 71 -4.49 2.55 -13.36
CA VAL A 71 -5.84 3.04 -13.67
C VAL A 71 -5.90 4.56 -13.65
N LEU A 72 -5.19 5.19 -12.71
CA LEU A 72 -5.08 6.63 -12.59
C LEU A 72 -4.26 7.27 -13.71
N ASN A 73 -3.24 6.57 -14.19
CA ASN A 73 -2.34 7.10 -15.20
C ASN A 73 -2.80 6.87 -16.63
N HIS A 74 -3.66 5.87 -16.88
CA HIS A 74 -4.03 5.45 -18.23
C HIS A 74 -5.55 5.34 -18.41
N THR A 75 -6.01 5.48 -19.65
CA THR A 75 -7.38 5.14 -20.05
C THR A 75 -7.51 3.64 -20.31
N SER A 76 -8.74 3.14 -20.45
CA SER A 76 -9.00 1.76 -20.92
C SER A 76 -8.40 1.48 -22.30
N SER A 77 -8.21 2.50 -23.13
CA SER A 77 -7.49 2.43 -24.41
C SER A 77 -5.96 2.59 -24.29
N ARG A 78 -5.40 2.41 -23.08
CA ARG A 78 -3.97 2.52 -22.75
C ARG A 78 -3.33 3.88 -23.05
N LYS A 79 -4.14 4.94 -23.21
CA LYS A 79 -3.64 6.31 -23.42
C LYS A 79 -3.32 6.95 -22.08
N ARG A 80 -2.19 7.65 -22.00
CA ARG A 80 -1.78 8.39 -20.79
C ARG A 80 -2.77 9.54 -20.52
N ARG A 81 -3.28 9.61 -19.29
CA ARG A 81 -4.07 10.74 -18.76
C ARG A 81 -3.15 11.92 -18.48
N LYS A 82 -3.61 13.13 -18.80
CA LYS A 82 -2.86 14.37 -18.56
C LYS A 82 -2.97 14.84 -17.11
N ASP A 83 -4.06 14.52 -16.45
CA ASP A 83 -4.39 15.02 -15.12
C ASP A 83 -4.46 13.85 -14.11
N ASP A 84 -4.20 14.15 -12.84
CA ASP A 84 -4.42 13.27 -11.69
C ASP A 84 -5.45 13.96 -10.79
N LEU A 85 -6.66 13.41 -10.74
CA LEU A 85 -7.82 14.02 -10.04
C LEU A 85 -7.64 14.11 -8.53
N TYR A 86 -6.61 13.47 -7.97
CA TYR A 86 -6.29 13.51 -6.55
C TYR A 86 -5.16 14.50 -6.21
N GLN A 87 -4.69 15.26 -7.20
CA GLN A 87 -3.73 16.35 -7.03
C GLN A 87 -4.44 17.70 -6.99
N VAL A 88 -3.81 18.69 -6.36
CA VAL A 88 -4.30 20.08 -6.40
C VAL A 88 -4.41 20.52 -7.86
N SER A 89 -5.60 20.99 -8.24
CA SER A 89 -5.91 21.45 -9.61
C SER A 89 -5.64 20.40 -10.71
N GLY A 90 -5.59 19.11 -10.38
CA GLY A 90 -5.35 18.04 -11.37
C GLY A 90 -3.89 17.89 -11.80
N GLN A 91 -2.94 18.59 -11.17
CA GLN A 91 -1.53 18.63 -11.59
C GLN A 91 -0.88 17.24 -11.53
N ALA A 92 -0.74 16.57 -12.68
CA ALA A 92 -0.21 15.20 -12.71
C ALA A 92 1.32 15.11 -12.75
N TYR A 93 2.02 16.20 -13.07
CA TYR A 93 3.46 16.23 -13.32
C TYR A 93 4.16 17.21 -12.39
N PHE A 94 5.40 16.89 -12.01
CA PHE A 94 6.23 17.81 -11.26
C PHE A 94 6.46 19.11 -12.05
N GLU A 95 6.47 20.24 -11.36
CA GLU A 95 6.67 21.54 -11.99
C GLU A 95 8.02 21.61 -12.72
N GLY A 96 8.03 22.23 -13.91
CA GLY A 96 9.24 22.35 -14.73
C GLY A 96 9.71 21.06 -15.41
N THR A 97 8.89 20.00 -15.44
CA THR A 97 9.27 18.71 -16.06
C THR A 97 8.46 18.36 -17.32
N PRO A 98 9.02 17.54 -18.24
CA PRO A 98 8.29 17.10 -19.43
C PRO A 98 7.10 16.19 -19.08
N PRO A 99 5.94 16.30 -19.77
CA PRO A 99 4.72 15.54 -19.47
C PRO A 99 4.84 14.07 -19.90
N SER A 100 5.63 13.30 -19.14
CA SER A 100 5.98 11.90 -19.37
C SER A 100 5.75 11.08 -18.11
N ILE A 101 5.59 9.75 -18.25
CA ILE A 101 5.30 8.90 -17.10
C ILE A 101 6.42 8.93 -16.05
N SER A 102 7.67 9.14 -16.47
CA SER A 102 8.81 9.28 -15.59
C SER A 102 8.79 10.55 -14.74
N HIS A 103 7.95 11.52 -15.08
CA HIS A 103 7.82 12.79 -14.36
C HIS A 103 6.41 13.01 -13.80
N LYS A 104 5.54 11.98 -13.87
CA LYS A 104 4.27 12.03 -13.14
C LYS A 104 4.55 12.00 -11.64
N ILE A 105 3.80 12.78 -10.87
CA ILE A 105 3.89 12.78 -9.41
C ILE A 105 3.58 11.40 -8.85
N ARG A 106 2.54 10.75 -9.41
CA ARG A 106 2.19 9.35 -9.15
C ARG A 106 2.74 8.44 -10.25
N PRO A 107 3.86 7.73 -10.04
CA PRO A 107 4.40 6.83 -11.04
C PRO A 107 3.55 5.56 -11.20
N ASP A 108 3.64 4.94 -12.37
CA ASP A 108 3.08 3.61 -12.59
C ASP A 108 3.67 2.59 -11.60
N ARG A 109 2.81 1.83 -10.91
CA ARG A 109 3.15 0.90 -9.82
C ARG A 109 3.85 1.64 -8.67
N THR A 110 3.20 2.69 -8.19
CA THR A 110 3.74 3.58 -7.16
C THR A 110 4.29 2.84 -5.94
N ALA A 111 3.59 1.83 -5.41
CA ALA A 111 4.05 1.05 -4.26
C ALA A 111 5.44 0.43 -4.51
N VAL A 112 5.66 -0.11 -5.72
CA VAL A 112 6.95 -0.69 -6.13
C VAL A 112 8.01 0.40 -6.27
N VAL A 113 7.68 1.52 -6.94
CA VAL A 113 8.64 2.61 -7.15
C VAL A 113 9.08 3.21 -5.82
N PHE A 114 8.14 3.53 -4.94
CA PHE A 114 8.43 4.15 -3.66
C PHE A 114 9.18 3.18 -2.73
N ALA A 115 8.80 1.91 -2.67
CA ALA A 115 9.51 0.92 -1.86
C ALA A 115 10.97 0.78 -2.29
N ASN A 116 11.22 0.72 -3.60
CA ASN A 116 12.59 0.66 -4.12
C ASN A 116 13.39 1.93 -3.80
N ARG A 117 12.80 3.12 -3.95
CA ARG A 117 13.47 4.38 -3.59
C ARG A 117 13.78 4.50 -2.11
N ILE A 118 12.86 4.09 -1.24
CA ILE A 118 13.09 4.06 0.21
C ILE A 118 14.21 3.07 0.53
N ARG A 119 14.21 1.88 -0.09
CA ARG A 119 15.23 0.85 0.17
C ARG A 119 16.64 1.29 -0.24
N GLU A 120 16.78 2.16 -1.25
CA GLU A 120 18.07 2.74 -1.65
C GLU A 120 18.74 3.55 -0.53
N VAL A 121 17.95 4.28 0.26
CA VAL A 121 18.43 5.17 1.34
C VAL A 121 18.27 4.58 2.74
N PHE A 122 17.34 3.65 2.94
CA PHE A 122 17.04 2.98 4.21
C PHE A 122 16.99 1.47 4.02
N LYS A 123 18.16 0.83 4.04
CA LYS A 123 18.30 -0.60 3.72
C LYS A 123 17.60 -1.54 4.71
N ASP A 124 17.57 -1.17 5.98
CA ASP A 124 17.20 -2.02 7.12
C ASP A 124 15.89 -1.59 7.80
N VAL A 125 15.26 -0.51 7.34
CA VAL A 125 13.95 -0.10 7.85
C VAL A 125 12.86 -0.97 7.20
N PRO A 126 11.93 -1.55 7.97
CA PRO A 126 10.79 -2.24 7.40
C PRO A 126 9.95 -1.33 6.50
N ILE A 127 9.55 -1.86 5.35
CA ILE A 127 8.67 -1.18 4.39
C ILE A 127 7.37 -1.95 4.31
N ILE A 128 6.27 -1.27 4.64
CA ILE A 128 4.91 -1.80 4.61
C ILE A 128 4.20 -1.16 3.42
N ILE A 129 3.61 -1.97 2.55
CA ILE A 129 2.80 -1.52 1.41
C ILE A 129 1.33 -1.91 1.64
N GLY A 130 0.39 -1.15 1.09
CA GLY A 130 -1.03 -1.46 1.21
C GLY A 130 -1.88 -0.79 0.14
N GLY A 131 -3.19 -0.80 0.37
CA GLY A 131 -4.18 -0.23 -0.53
C GLY A 131 -4.54 -1.15 -1.70
N LEU A 132 -5.37 -0.64 -2.61
CA LEU A 132 -5.86 -1.40 -3.77
C LEU A 132 -4.72 -1.92 -4.64
N GLU A 133 -3.68 -1.11 -4.85
CA GLU A 133 -2.55 -1.50 -5.68
C GLU A 133 -1.80 -2.72 -5.12
N ALA A 134 -1.55 -2.76 -3.80
CA ALA A 134 -0.89 -3.90 -3.18
C ALA A 134 -1.80 -5.12 -3.10
N SER A 135 -3.06 -4.91 -2.70
CA SER A 135 -4.05 -5.98 -2.51
C SER A 135 -4.36 -6.73 -3.80
N LEU A 136 -4.61 -6.00 -4.89
CA LEU A 136 -4.96 -6.59 -6.20
C LEU A 136 -3.76 -7.21 -6.92
N ARG A 137 -2.53 -6.87 -6.50
CA ARG A 137 -1.27 -7.36 -7.09
C ARG A 137 -0.50 -8.27 -6.17
N LEU A 138 -1.12 -8.76 -5.10
CA LEU A 138 -0.45 -9.55 -4.09
C LEU A 138 0.07 -10.87 -4.65
N PHE A 139 -0.77 -11.56 -5.42
CA PHE A 139 -0.40 -12.80 -6.11
C PHE A 139 -0.13 -12.52 -7.59
N SER A 140 0.15 -13.59 -8.34
CA SER A 140 0.23 -13.51 -9.81
C SER A 140 -1.02 -12.83 -10.36
N HIS A 141 -0.86 -11.86 -11.25
CA HIS A 141 -1.99 -11.08 -11.78
C HIS A 141 -1.73 -10.70 -13.22
N TYR A 142 -2.81 -10.48 -13.96
CA TYR A 142 -2.72 -9.93 -15.31
C TYR A 142 -2.58 -8.41 -15.26
N ASP A 143 -1.54 -7.90 -15.90
CA ASP A 143 -1.30 -6.48 -16.06
C ASP A 143 -1.82 -6.02 -17.43
N PHE A 144 -2.98 -5.36 -17.43
CA PHE A 144 -3.61 -4.91 -18.65
C PHE A 144 -2.77 -3.90 -19.45
N GLN A 145 -1.99 -3.05 -18.77
CA GLN A 145 -1.19 -2.02 -19.43
C GLN A 145 0.02 -2.61 -20.16
N GLN A 146 0.62 -3.67 -19.61
CA GLN A 146 1.77 -4.35 -20.20
C GLN A 146 1.41 -5.63 -20.97
N ASP A 147 0.13 -6.02 -20.96
CA ASP A 147 -0.39 -7.23 -21.60
C ASP A 147 0.39 -8.51 -21.23
N LYS A 148 0.62 -8.70 -19.92
CA LYS A 148 1.34 -9.87 -19.41
C LYS A 148 0.92 -10.25 -18.00
N ILE A 149 1.19 -11.50 -17.65
CA ILE A 149 1.10 -11.96 -16.27
C ILE A 149 2.35 -11.48 -15.52
N ARG A 150 2.13 -10.81 -14.39
CA ARG A 150 3.16 -10.36 -13.49
C ARG A 150 3.16 -11.22 -12.23
N ARG A 151 4.34 -11.33 -11.65
CA ARG A 151 4.55 -11.88 -10.31
C ARG A 151 4.01 -10.92 -9.24
N SER A 152 4.09 -11.36 -7.98
CA SER A 152 3.64 -10.60 -6.83
C SER A 152 4.32 -9.22 -6.71
N VAL A 153 3.54 -8.23 -6.26
CA VAL A 153 4.05 -6.91 -5.86
C VAL A 153 5.12 -7.00 -4.78
N LEU A 154 5.09 -8.00 -3.88
CA LEU A 154 6.10 -8.19 -2.84
C LEU A 154 7.46 -8.60 -3.45
N VAL A 155 7.43 -9.40 -4.52
CA VAL A 155 8.66 -9.79 -5.23
C VAL A 155 9.27 -8.58 -5.96
N ASP A 156 8.45 -7.74 -6.56
CA ASP A 156 8.91 -6.56 -7.33
C ASP A 156 9.34 -5.39 -6.43
N SER A 157 8.63 -5.14 -5.34
CA SER A 157 8.89 -4.02 -4.41
C SER A 157 9.98 -4.31 -3.39
N LYS A 158 10.20 -5.58 -3.04
CA LYS A 158 11.00 -6.00 -1.89
C LYS A 158 10.53 -5.33 -0.58
N ALA A 159 9.24 -4.98 -0.50
CA ALA A 159 8.60 -4.61 0.74
C ALA A 159 8.59 -5.80 1.69
N ASP A 160 8.64 -5.51 2.99
CA ASP A 160 8.68 -6.55 4.02
C ASP A 160 7.28 -7.14 4.25
N VAL A 161 6.24 -6.29 4.22
CA VAL A 161 4.85 -6.68 4.48
C VAL A 161 3.91 -5.97 3.50
N ALA A 162 2.93 -6.70 2.98
CA ALA A 162 1.76 -6.14 2.33
C ALA A 162 0.55 -6.25 3.26
N VAL A 163 -0.19 -5.16 3.42
CA VAL A 163 -1.47 -5.12 4.13
C VAL A 163 -2.59 -5.22 3.10
N ILE A 164 -3.54 -6.12 3.34
CA ILE A 164 -4.60 -6.48 2.40
C ILE A 164 -5.95 -6.06 2.99
N GLY A 165 -6.74 -5.34 2.19
CA GLY A 165 -8.04 -4.84 2.63
C GLY A 165 -7.92 -3.62 3.55
N MET A 166 -8.78 -3.56 4.56
CA MET A 166 -8.69 -2.54 5.62
C MET A 166 -7.37 -2.70 6.37
N GLY A 167 -6.73 -1.60 6.76
CA GLY A 167 -5.33 -1.61 7.20
C GLY A 167 -5.07 -0.99 8.56
N GLU A 168 -6.07 -0.40 9.19
CA GLU A 168 -5.96 0.35 10.45
C GLU A 168 -5.52 -0.58 11.59
N LYS A 169 -6.20 -1.73 11.75
CA LYS A 169 -5.86 -2.73 12.77
C LYS A 169 -4.48 -3.33 12.53
N GLN A 170 -4.14 -3.59 11.27
CA GLN A 170 -2.87 -4.20 10.85
C GLN A 170 -1.73 -3.25 11.14
N LEU A 171 -1.80 -1.99 10.70
CA LEU A 171 -0.73 -1.02 10.94
C LEU A 171 -0.47 -0.80 12.42
N VAL A 172 -1.52 -0.68 13.24
CA VAL A 172 -1.40 -0.60 14.70
C VAL A 172 -0.72 -1.85 15.27
N SER A 173 -1.17 -3.04 14.84
CA SER A 173 -0.61 -4.31 15.31
C SER A 173 0.86 -4.50 14.88
N ILE A 174 1.21 -4.11 13.65
CA ILE A 174 2.59 -4.08 13.14
C ILE A 174 3.43 -3.13 14.00
N ALA A 175 2.94 -1.92 14.27
CA ALA A 175 3.64 -0.92 15.07
C ALA A 175 3.92 -1.42 16.49
N HIS A 176 2.93 -2.01 17.17
CA HIS A 176 3.11 -2.61 18.49
C HIS A 176 4.08 -3.80 18.47
N PHE A 177 3.98 -4.66 17.46
CA PHE A 177 4.86 -5.81 17.29
C PHE A 177 6.33 -5.39 17.15
N LEU A 178 6.61 -4.40 16.30
CA LEU A 178 7.96 -3.87 16.08
C LEU A 178 8.46 -3.05 17.26
N LYS A 179 7.59 -2.30 17.94
CA LYS A 179 7.95 -1.53 19.16
C LYS A 179 8.45 -2.43 20.29
N LYS A 180 7.99 -3.68 20.35
CA LYS A 180 8.50 -4.72 21.27
C LYS A 180 9.87 -5.29 20.87
N GLY A 181 10.47 -4.82 19.77
CA GLY A 181 11.76 -5.29 19.27
C GLY A 181 11.70 -6.61 18.49
N ASN A 182 10.51 -7.07 18.12
CA ASN A 182 10.38 -8.29 17.32
C ASN A 182 10.83 -8.03 15.87
N PRO A 183 11.53 -8.98 15.23
CA PRO A 183 11.92 -8.85 13.83
C PRO A 183 10.70 -8.97 12.92
N VAL A 184 10.61 -8.11 11.90
CA VAL A 184 9.48 -8.08 10.95
C VAL A 184 9.20 -9.44 10.31
N GLN A 185 10.24 -10.25 10.08
CA GLN A 185 10.14 -11.58 9.46
C GLN A 185 9.30 -12.59 10.26
N LYS A 186 9.07 -12.34 11.56
CA LYS A 186 8.25 -13.19 12.44
C LYS A 186 6.78 -12.75 12.50
N LEU A 187 6.36 -11.83 11.65
CA LEU A 187 5.02 -11.27 11.70
C LEU A 187 3.98 -12.25 11.13
N THR A 188 2.92 -12.47 11.91
CA THR A 188 1.83 -13.41 11.58
C THR A 188 0.46 -12.77 11.85
N ILE A 189 0.29 -11.52 11.43
CA ILE A 189 -0.94 -10.74 11.69
C ILE A 189 -1.96 -11.04 10.59
N PRO A 190 -3.23 -11.33 10.93
CA PRO A 190 -4.30 -11.45 9.93
C PRO A 190 -4.41 -10.22 9.02
N GLY A 191 -4.75 -10.44 7.75
CA GLY A 191 -4.82 -9.39 6.74
C GLY A 191 -3.44 -8.87 6.28
N THR A 192 -2.35 -9.60 6.58
CA THR A 192 -1.00 -9.26 6.08
C THR A 192 -0.42 -10.39 5.24
N ALA A 193 0.52 -10.03 4.36
CA ALA A 193 1.26 -10.97 3.54
C ALA A 193 2.75 -10.64 3.47
N MET A 194 3.57 -11.69 3.35
CA MET A 194 5.03 -11.59 3.35
C MET A 194 5.68 -12.66 2.46
N MET A 195 6.97 -12.49 2.18
CA MET A 195 7.78 -13.45 1.45
C MET A 195 8.51 -14.42 2.39
N TYR A 196 8.26 -15.72 2.26
CA TYR A 196 8.91 -16.79 3.02
C TYR A 196 9.87 -17.60 2.14
N SER A 197 10.90 -18.18 2.75
CA SER A 197 11.83 -19.11 2.07
C SER A 197 11.29 -20.55 2.05
N GLN A 198 10.32 -20.86 2.90
CA GLN A 198 9.74 -22.19 3.03
C GLN A 198 8.22 -22.06 3.14
N PHE A 199 7.52 -23.13 2.77
CA PHE A 199 6.09 -23.21 2.96
C PHE A 199 5.74 -23.13 4.47
N PRO A 200 4.68 -22.39 4.87
CA PRO A 200 4.28 -22.29 6.27
C PRO A 200 4.00 -23.67 6.89
N ALA A 201 4.61 -23.97 8.04
CA ALA A 201 4.38 -25.24 8.74
C ALA A 201 2.98 -25.33 9.39
N GLU A 202 2.34 -24.17 9.61
CA GLU A 202 1.01 -24.06 10.17
C GLU A 202 -0.08 -24.56 9.20
N LYS A 203 -1.16 -25.10 9.74
CA LYS A 203 -2.34 -25.49 8.95
C LYS A 203 -3.20 -24.26 8.61
N GLY A 204 -4.13 -24.41 7.67
CA GLY A 204 -5.08 -23.35 7.30
C GLY A 204 -4.61 -22.47 6.14
N PHE A 205 -3.65 -22.95 5.35
CA PHE A 205 -3.22 -22.31 4.11
C PHE A 205 -3.69 -23.09 2.89
N VAL A 206 -4.23 -22.38 1.90
CA VAL A 206 -4.54 -22.91 0.58
C VAL A 206 -3.40 -22.56 -0.37
N GLU A 207 -2.81 -23.55 -1.02
CA GLU A 207 -1.76 -23.34 -2.02
C GLU A 207 -2.37 -23.06 -3.40
N LEU A 208 -1.95 -21.95 -4.00
CA LEU A 208 -2.25 -21.57 -5.37
C LEU A 208 -1.23 -22.19 -6.34
N PRO A 209 -1.60 -22.38 -7.62
CA PRO A 209 -0.62 -22.67 -8.67
C PRO A 209 0.54 -21.66 -8.64
N SER A 210 1.76 -22.17 -8.81
CA SER A 210 2.97 -21.33 -8.80
C SER A 210 2.93 -20.26 -9.89
N PHE A 211 3.65 -19.15 -9.70
CA PHE A 211 3.75 -18.10 -10.72
C PHE A 211 4.23 -18.67 -12.06
N GLU A 212 5.21 -19.58 -12.04
CA GLU A 212 5.74 -20.22 -13.24
C GLU A 212 4.66 -21.06 -13.96
N SER A 213 3.84 -21.79 -13.20
CA SER A 213 2.69 -22.53 -13.77
C SER A 213 1.69 -21.58 -14.43
N VAL A 214 1.29 -20.51 -13.73
CA VAL A 214 0.34 -19.51 -14.24
C VAL A 214 0.90 -18.73 -15.44
N GLN A 215 2.21 -18.50 -15.46
CA GLN A 215 2.89 -17.86 -16.60
C GLN A 215 2.90 -18.76 -17.83
N SER A 216 3.11 -20.06 -17.65
CA SER A 216 3.13 -21.05 -18.74
C SER A 216 1.74 -21.34 -19.33
N ASP A 217 0.71 -21.29 -18.49
CA ASP A 217 -0.69 -21.49 -18.89
C ASP A 217 -1.56 -20.34 -18.35
N ARG A 218 -1.89 -19.40 -19.25
CA ARG A 218 -2.69 -18.24 -18.90
C ARG A 218 -4.11 -18.61 -18.44
N SER A 219 -4.63 -19.77 -18.82
CA SER A 219 -5.96 -20.22 -18.38
C SER A 219 -5.98 -20.58 -16.89
N ALA A 220 -4.83 -21.01 -16.34
CA ALA A 220 -4.67 -21.30 -14.93
C ALA A 220 -4.86 -20.05 -14.04
N LEU A 221 -4.74 -18.83 -14.60
CA LEU A 221 -4.98 -17.59 -13.86
C LEU A 221 -6.42 -17.49 -13.35
N ILE A 222 -7.40 -17.90 -14.15
CA ILE A 222 -8.82 -17.84 -13.77
C ILE A 222 -9.11 -18.83 -12.66
N GLY A 223 -8.64 -20.08 -12.81
CA GLY A 223 -8.79 -21.11 -11.78
C GLY A 223 -8.12 -20.69 -10.46
N MET A 224 -6.92 -20.13 -10.54
CA MET A 224 -6.22 -19.58 -9.38
C MET A 224 -7.02 -18.48 -8.68
N GLN A 225 -7.62 -17.55 -9.43
CA GLN A 225 -8.41 -16.45 -8.85
C GLN A 225 -9.65 -16.98 -8.11
N LEU A 226 -10.34 -17.98 -8.67
CA LEU A 226 -11.48 -18.64 -8.00
C LEU A 226 -11.05 -19.33 -6.71
N THR A 227 -9.90 -20.02 -6.71
CA THR A 227 -9.33 -20.64 -5.50
C THR A 227 -8.99 -19.60 -4.44
N LEU A 228 -8.38 -18.47 -4.84
CA LEU A 228 -8.04 -17.37 -3.95
C LEU A 228 -9.30 -16.78 -3.29
N GLU A 229 -10.33 -16.46 -4.06
CA GLU A 229 -11.59 -15.90 -3.54
C GLU A 229 -12.29 -16.85 -2.57
N ARG A 230 -12.33 -18.15 -2.91
CA ARG A 230 -12.88 -19.18 -2.03
C ARG A 230 -12.10 -19.29 -0.72
N ALA A 231 -10.77 -19.33 -0.79
CA ALA A 231 -9.92 -19.43 0.40
C ALA A 231 -10.12 -18.24 1.35
N ILE A 232 -10.18 -17.02 0.80
CA ILE A 232 -10.47 -15.79 1.57
C ILE A 232 -11.87 -15.88 2.22
N SER A 233 -12.88 -16.29 1.47
CA SER A 233 -14.26 -16.42 1.99
C SER A 233 -14.39 -17.48 3.10
N GLU A 234 -13.57 -18.52 3.06
CA GLU A 234 -13.51 -19.57 4.08
C GLU A 234 -12.61 -19.19 5.27
N GLY A 235 -12.00 -18.01 5.26
CA GLY A 235 -11.12 -17.53 6.34
C GLY A 235 -9.74 -18.18 6.36
N ASN A 236 -9.32 -18.81 5.25
CA ASN A 236 -8.01 -19.44 5.13
C ASN A 236 -6.92 -18.44 4.73
N GLY A 237 -5.68 -18.72 5.13
CA GLY A 237 -4.51 -18.10 4.52
C GLY A 237 -4.27 -18.65 3.12
N VAL A 238 -3.45 -17.96 2.33
CA VAL A 238 -3.17 -18.33 0.95
C VAL A 238 -1.68 -18.25 0.66
N VAL A 239 -1.16 -19.23 -0.06
CA VAL A 239 0.26 -19.32 -0.41
C VAL A 239 0.43 -19.47 -1.91
N GLN A 240 1.39 -18.77 -2.49
CA GLN A 240 1.79 -18.99 -3.87
C GLN A 240 3.31 -19.07 -3.97
N ARG A 241 3.82 -20.10 -4.65
CA ARG A 241 5.25 -20.20 -4.97
C ARG A 241 5.64 -19.25 -6.10
N HIS A 242 6.75 -18.53 -5.91
CA HIS A 242 7.41 -17.66 -6.89
C HIS A 242 8.90 -18.01 -6.86
N GLY A 243 9.38 -18.77 -7.85
CA GLY A 243 10.74 -19.32 -7.85
C GLY A 243 11.00 -20.26 -6.67
N ASP A 244 12.02 -19.92 -5.88
CA ASP A 244 12.46 -20.64 -4.67
C ASP A 244 11.80 -20.12 -3.37
N ARG A 245 10.87 -19.18 -3.48
CA ARG A 245 10.21 -18.53 -2.33
C ARG A 245 8.70 -18.58 -2.44
N TYR A 246 8.04 -18.20 -1.35
CA TYR A 246 6.59 -18.23 -1.21
C TYR A 246 6.08 -16.85 -0.84
N VAL A 247 5.08 -16.37 -1.58
CA VAL A 247 4.21 -15.27 -1.14
C VAL A 247 3.15 -15.91 -0.25
N VAL A 248 3.09 -15.48 1.01
CA VAL A 248 2.16 -16.03 2.01
C VAL A 248 1.28 -14.91 2.51
N ALA A 249 -0.02 -15.00 2.27
CA ALA A 249 -1.04 -14.17 2.88
C ALA A 249 -1.64 -14.90 4.08
N HIS A 250 -1.56 -14.30 5.26
CA HIS A 250 -2.26 -14.78 6.44
C HIS A 250 -3.77 -14.65 6.24
N ARG A 251 -4.53 -15.37 7.08
CA ARG A 251 -6.00 -15.32 7.03
C ARG A 251 -6.51 -13.86 7.04
N PRO A 252 -7.67 -13.57 6.43
CA PRO A 252 -8.27 -12.25 6.51
C PRO A 252 -8.47 -11.80 7.96
N GLU A 253 -8.39 -10.49 8.20
CA GLU A 253 -8.75 -9.91 9.49
C GLU A 253 -10.26 -9.72 9.59
N GLU A 254 -10.79 -9.94 10.79
CA GLU A 254 -12.19 -9.71 11.10
C GLU A 254 -12.35 -8.30 11.72
N TYR A 255 -13.31 -7.55 11.20
CA TYR A 255 -13.67 -6.24 11.72
C TYR A 255 -15.04 -6.32 12.39
N HIS A 256 -15.12 -5.85 13.62
CA HIS A 256 -16.38 -5.69 14.33
C HIS A 256 -16.84 -4.22 14.30
N PRO A 257 -18.15 -3.93 14.48
CA PRO A 257 -18.64 -2.56 14.55
C PRO A 257 -17.88 -1.68 15.55
N SER A 258 -17.49 -2.23 16.70
CA SER A 258 -16.69 -1.51 17.70
C SER A 258 -15.30 -1.08 17.20
N ASP A 259 -14.70 -1.85 16.28
CA ASP A 259 -13.43 -1.49 15.66
C ASP A 259 -13.61 -0.25 14.78
N ILE A 260 -14.71 -0.23 14.01
CA ILE A 260 -15.07 0.89 13.14
C ILE A 260 -15.40 2.12 13.98
N ASP A 261 -16.25 1.99 15.01
CA ASP A 261 -16.63 3.11 15.88
C ASP A 261 -15.42 3.74 16.57
N ARG A 262 -14.46 2.92 17.02
CA ARG A 262 -13.25 3.41 17.69
C ARG A 262 -12.39 4.29 16.77
N ILE A 263 -12.33 3.96 15.49
CA ILE A 263 -11.43 4.61 14.52
C ILE A 263 -12.14 5.74 13.78
N TYR A 264 -13.36 5.51 13.32
CA TYR A 264 -14.16 6.44 12.52
C TYR A 264 -15.07 7.33 13.36
N GLY A 265 -15.50 6.89 14.55
CA GLY A 265 -16.44 7.61 15.42
C GLY A 265 -15.82 8.73 16.26
N GLN A 266 -14.50 8.90 16.22
CA GLN A 266 -13.84 9.98 16.94
C GLN A 266 -14.02 11.32 16.22
N VAL A 267 -14.60 12.31 16.89
CA VAL A 267 -14.67 13.69 16.40
C VAL A 267 -13.26 14.24 16.28
N THR A 268 -12.78 14.46 15.06
CA THR A 268 -11.53 15.21 14.85
C THR A 268 -11.78 16.65 15.32
N PRO A 269 -10.99 17.22 16.24
CA PRO A 269 -11.10 18.64 16.54
C PRO A 269 -10.75 19.38 15.26
N VAL A 270 -11.78 19.93 14.59
CA VAL A 270 -11.60 20.83 13.46
C VAL A 270 -10.86 22.04 14.01
N THR A 271 -9.56 22.11 13.73
CA THR A 271 -8.85 23.37 13.87
C THR A 271 -9.39 24.22 12.75
N THR A 272 -10.36 25.09 13.05
CA THR A 272 -10.86 26.09 12.11
C THR A 272 -9.69 26.99 11.74
N LEU A 273 -9.00 26.64 10.65
CA LEU A 273 -8.25 27.62 9.88
C LEU A 273 -9.31 28.54 9.28
N ASP A 274 -9.25 29.83 9.62
CA ASP A 274 -10.07 30.88 9.02
C ASP A 274 -9.96 30.80 7.49
N THR A 275 -10.90 30.06 6.89
CA THR A 275 -10.98 29.91 5.44
C THR A 275 -11.95 30.98 4.96
N PRO A 276 -11.55 31.92 4.10
CA PRO A 276 -12.47 32.93 3.60
C PRO A 276 -13.63 32.25 2.87
N ALA A 277 -14.85 32.67 3.20
CA ALA A 277 -16.09 32.07 2.74
C ALA A 277 -16.13 31.92 1.21
N PHE A 278 -16.19 30.68 0.72
CA PHE A 278 -16.52 30.40 -0.67
C PHE A 278 -18.01 30.69 -0.90
N HIS A 279 -18.32 31.86 -1.44
CA HIS A 279 -19.65 32.14 -1.98
C HIS A 279 -19.81 31.41 -3.32
N LEU A 280 -20.42 30.22 -3.27
CA LEU A 280 -20.97 29.56 -4.45
C LEU A 280 -22.17 30.37 -4.97
N ARG A 281 -21.94 31.20 -5.99
CA ARG A 281 -23.03 31.75 -6.81
C ARG A 281 -23.39 30.70 -7.86
N PHE A 282 -24.53 30.05 -7.69
CA PHE A 282 -25.18 29.33 -8.78
C PHE A 282 -25.73 30.35 -9.78
N ARG A 283 -25.40 30.17 -11.06
CA ARG A 283 -26.12 30.75 -12.20
C ARG A 283 -26.93 29.66 -12.87
#